data_AF-Q6LZ76-F1
#
_entry.id   AF-Q6LZ76-F1
#
_cell.length_a   1.000
_cell.length_b   1.000
_cell.length_c   1.000
_cell.angle_alpha   90.00
_cell.angle_beta   90.00
_cell.angle_gamma   90.00
#
_symmetry.space_group_name_H-M   'P 1'
#
loop_
_entity.id
_entity.type
_entity.pdbx_description
1 polymer ?
#
loop_
_entity_poly.entity_id
_entity_poly.type
_entity_poly.pdbx_seq_one_letter_code
_entity_poly.pdbx_strand_id
1 'polypeptide(L)'
;MKLRFEKWLDEQNFSEGAYDVFEEAIKCYRATAYRSALLMSYVGFLTIVRDKLMETKYIPNGYTEYDWKINILAPIQDGENWERNTYNKIKIADRPVINTSKELKTQIDYWKDRRNDCAHNKRNMITYSHVESFWAFLISNIDKITVLGSIEELIIDIETFFDISKTPANEPFFKLSEKILATVTKKDEMIVFIPQMVDKMCTHDHANNLIWDFRNYGLLNELFLNSDLFSKEFIKYLDENNMKRELVNFLKLYPVHSKFLNGNDTLIREIWYSFLFEFPDMPMLGYNSISLYCSMLRNGLIPKKQLEEASERIFPGLIDRAFGDEISEMDYNTLNEYGFFKIFDSIFSWENKYLSLRGETVNDFYWANRCSNIITKYLENAPITKDRVRFLTWLFPYNGYWPIELRPKVNRMFEKHPDKIELIKKLIIEHELNVPDLACLRDD
;
A
#
# COMPACT_ATOMS: atom_id res chain seq x y z
N MET A 1 -0.35 3.46 45.73
CA MET A 1 0.41 2.92 44.58
C MET A 1 -0.57 2.19 43.69
N LYS A 2 -0.64 2.49 42.39
CA LYS A 2 -1.55 1.79 41.47
C LYS A 2 -1.11 0.33 41.25
N LEU A 3 -2.06 -0.59 41.15
CA LEU A 3 -1.83 -2.00 40.81
C LEU A 3 -1.44 -2.16 39.34
N ARG A 4 -0.83 -3.28 38.95
CA ARG A 4 -0.51 -3.56 37.54
C ARG A 4 -1.77 -3.59 36.67
N PHE A 5 -2.84 -4.21 37.16
CA PHE A 5 -4.12 -4.30 36.45
C PHE A 5 -4.80 -2.93 36.31
N GLU A 6 -4.71 -2.08 37.33
CA GLU A 6 -5.24 -0.71 37.33
C GLU A 6 -4.54 0.17 36.30
N LYS A 7 -3.21 0.07 36.17
CA LYS A 7 -2.46 0.75 35.10
C LYS A 7 -2.85 0.25 33.71
N TRP A 8 -2.98 -1.07 33.54
CA TRP A 8 -3.44 -1.64 32.29
C TRP A 8 -4.85 -1.16 31.93
N LEU A 9 -5.75 -1.08 32.92
CA LEU A 9 -7.12 -0.58 32.75
C LEU A 9 -7.13 0.90 32.32
N ASP A 10 -6.27 1.75 32.91
CA ASP A 10 -6.07 3.15 32.48
C ASP A 10 -5.68 3.28 30.99
N GLU A 11 -5.04 2.25 30.42
CA GLU A 11 -4.56 2.20 29.03
C GLU A 11 -5.61 1.65 28.05
N GLN A 12 -6.76 1.13 28.53
CA GLN A 12 -7.78 0.52 27.67
C GLN A 12 -8.93 1.48 27.34
N ASN A 13 -9.38 1.47 26.09
CA ASN A 13 -10.59 2.19 25.65
C ASN A 13 -11.85 1.35 25.86
N PHE A 14 -12.14 0.97 27.11
CA PHE A 14 -13.38 0.26 27.47
C PHE A 14 -14.52 1.25 27.79
N SER A 15 -15.76 0.74 27.78
CA SER A 15 -16.93 1.51 28.20
C SER A 15 -16.82 1.94 29.67
N GLU A 16 -17.42 3.09 30.01
CA GLU A 16 -17.53 3.60 31.39
C GLU A 16 -18.12 2.54 32.32
N GLY A 17 -19.17 1.83 31.89
CA GLY A 17 -19.80 0.75 32.66
C GLY A 17 -18.92 -0.49 32.87
N ALA A 18 -17.97 -0.80 31.97
CA ALA A 18 -16.96 -1.83 32.22
C ALA A 18 -15.90 -1.33 33.20
N TYR A 19 -15.44 -0.08 33.03
CA TYR A 19 -14.43 0.57 33.85
C TYR A 19 -14.87 0.66 35.33
N ASP A 20 -16.09 1.15 35.60
CA ASP A 20 -16.67 1.28 36.94
C ASP A 20 -16.71 -0.05 37.71
N VAL A 21 -17.07 -1.14 37.02
CA VAL A 21 -17.11 -2.48 37.61
C VAL A 21 -15.71 -2.99 37.96
N PHE A 22 -14.70 -2.68 37.15
CA PHE A 22 -13.31 -3.01 37.48
C PHE A 22 -12.74 -2.13 38.61
N GLU A 23 -13.10 -0.84 38.67
CA GLU A 23 -12.76 0.02 39.81
C GLU A 23 -13.35 -0.52 41.12
N GLU A 24 -14.59 -0.99 41.12
CA GLU A 24 -15.20 -1.62 42.29
C GLU A 24 -14.53 -2.96 42.64
N ALA A 25 -14.10 -3.74 41.64
CA ALA A 25 -13.29 -4.93 41.84
C ALA A 25 -11.93 -4.61 42.50
N ILE A 26 -11.27 -3.51 42.10
CA ILE A 26 -10.00 -3.03 42.66
C ILE A 26 -10.20 -2.55 44.11
N LYS A 27 -11.29 -1.82 44.41
CA LYS A 27 -11.66 -1.45 45.79
C LYS A 27 -11.86 -2.70 46.67
N CYS A 28 -12.62 -3.68 46.19
CA CYS A 28 -12.81 -4.96 46.87
C CYS A 28 -11.49 -5.69 47.13
N TYR A 29 -10.59 -5.74 46.14
CA TYR A 29 -9.27 -6.37 46.28
C TYR A 29 -8.42 -5.68 47.35
N ARG A 30 -8.37 -4.33 47.35
CA ARG A 30 -7.67 -3.52 48.35
C ARG A 30 -8.24 -3.71 49.76
N ALA A 31 -9.56 -3.91 49.88
CA ALA A 31 -10.25 -4.24 51.12
C ALA A 31 -10.11 -5.72 51.54
N THR A 32 -9.29 -6.53 50.85
CA THR A 32 -9.12 -7.98 51.04
C THR A 32 -10.37 -8.83 50.81
N ALA A 33 -11.43 -8.24 50.23
CA ALA A 33 -12.67 -8.92 49.87
C ALA A 33 -12.53 -9.69 48.55
N TYR A 34 -11.60 -10.65 48.50
CA TYR A 34 -11.18 -11.32 47.26
C TYR A 34 -12.30 -12.05 46.49
N ARG A 35 -13.33 -12.54 47.20
CA ARG A 35 -14.54 -13.10 46.56
C ARG A 35 -15.31 -12.04 45.77
N SER A 36 -15.55 -10.88 46.37
CA SER A 36 -16.19 -9.74 45.71
C SER A 36 -15.32 -9.21 44.57
N ALA A 37 -14.01 -9.12 44.77
CA ALA A 37 -13.07 -8.68 43.73
C ALA A 37 -13.07 -9.60 42.51
N LEU A 38 -13.03 -10.93 42.69
CA LEU A 38 -13.08 -11.89 41.58
C LEU A 38 -14.45 -11.88 40.89
N LEU A 39 -15.53 -11.79 41.67
CA LEU A 39 -16.90 -11.70 41.14
C LEU A 39 -17.06 -10.45 40.26
N MET A 40 -16.74 -9.26 40.79
CA MET A 40 -16.82 -8.00 40.04
C MET A 40 -15.91 -8.00 38.83
N SER A 41 -14.67 -8.51 38.93
CA SER A 41 -13.77 -8.63 37.78
C SER A 41 -14.39 -9.47 36.66
N TYR A 42 -15.06 -10.58 37.01
CA TYR A 42 -15.71 -11.45 36.02
C TYR A 42 -16.96 -10.80 35.41
N VAL A 43 -17.70 -10.00 36.19
CA VAL A 43 -18.78 -9.15 35.65
C VAL A 43 -18.22 -8.14 34.66
N GLY A 44 -17.15 -7.41 34.99
CA GLY A 44 -16.51 -6.44 34.10
C GLY A 44 -16.00 -7.06 32.80
N PHE A 45 -15.47 -8.30 32.87
CA PHE A 45 -15.14 -9.09 31.68
C PHE A 45 -16.36 -9.36 30.79
N LEU A 46 -17.49 -9.78 31.37
CA LEU A 46 -18.71 -9.99 30.60
C LEU A 46 -19.29 -8.67 30.07
N THR A 47 -19.13 -7.55 30.79
CA THR A 47 -19.50 -6.22 30.30
C THR A 47 -18.74 -5.88 29.01
N ILE A 48 -17.40 -6.07 28.96
CA ILE A 48 -16.61 -5.86 27.73
C ILE A 48 -17.14 -6.72 26.56
N VAL A 49 -17.45 -7.99 26.81
CA VAL A 49 -17.95 -8.89 25.74
C VAL A 49 -19.37 -8.51 25.29
N ARG A 50 -20.23 -8.10 26.21
CA ARG A 50 -21.58 -7.59 25.92
C ARG A 50 -21.49 -6.31 25.09
N ASP A 51 -20.65 -5.38 25.48
CA ASP A 51 -20.54 -4.07 24.84
C ASP A 51 -19.96 -4.23 23.42
N LYS A 52 -18.95 -5.10 23.22
CA LYS A 52 -18.51 -5.55 21.88
C LYS A 52 -19.64 -6.08 21.00
N LEU A 53 -20.57 -6.87 21.57
CA LEU A 53 -21.75 -7.40 20.85
C LEU A 53 -22.83 -6.33 20.58
N MET A 54 -22.91 -5.29 21.41
CA MET A 54 -23.89 -4.20 21.29
C MET A 54 -23.42 -3.08 20.34
N GLU A 55 -22.11 -2.82 20.31
CA GLU A 55 -21.47 -1.76 19.51
C GLU A 55 -21.09 -2.23 18.10
N THR A 56 -21.14 -3.54 17.82
CA THR A 56 -20.89 -4.03 16.45
C THR A 56 -21.89 -3.44 15.47
N LYS A 57 -21.35 -2.88 14.38
CA LYS A 57 -22.13 -2.34 13.27
C LYS A 57 -22.53 -3.42 12.25
N TYR A 58 -21.95 -4.62 12.37
CA TYR A 58 -22.06 -5.72 11.42
C TYR A 58 -22.62 -6.97 12.10
N ILE A 59 -23.39 -7.75 11.33
CA ILE A 59 -24.15 -8.89 11.84
C ILE A 59 -23.49 -10.18 11.32
N PRO A 60 -22.94 -11.06 12.18
CA PRO A 60 -22.32 -12.32 11.75
C PRO A 60 -23.19 -13.10 10.78
N ASN A 61 -22.60 -13.67 9.74
CA ASN A 61 -23.32 -14.21 8.59
C ASN A 61 -24.58 -15.05 8.93
N GLY A 62 -25.74 -14.39 8.74
CA GLY A 62 -27.07 -14.92 8.37
C GLY A 62 -27.76 -15.87 9.35
N TYR A 63 -28.39 -15.51 10.48
CA TYR A 63 -28.67 -14.24 11.16
C TYR A 63 -29.22 -13.16 10.24
N THR A 64 -30.55 -13.14 10.18
CA THR A 64 -31.28 -11.96 9.73
C THR A 64 -31.09 -10.82 10.75
N GLU A 65 -31.40 -9.59 10.34
CA GLU A 65 -31.46 -8.43 11.24
C GLU A 65 -32.44 -8.67 12.42
N TYR A 66 -33.54 -9.39 12.16
CA TYR A 66 -34.49 -9.83 13.17
C TYR A 66 -33.84 -10.79 14.17
N ASP A 67 -33.13 -11.82 13.71
CA ASP A 67 -32.44 -12.76 14.60
C ASP A 67 -31.34 -12.07 15.42
N TRP A 68 -30.62 -11.12 14.83
CA TRP A 68 -29.61 -10.37 15.56
C TRP A 68 -30.25 -9.57 16.70
N LYS A 69 -31.25 -8.75 16.39
CA LYS A 69 -31.94 -7.91 17.37
C LYS A 69 -32.67 -8.73 18.45
N ILE A 70 -33.42 -9.76 18.06
CA ILE A 70 -34.30 -10.52 18.96
C ILE A 70 -33.60 -11.69 19.62
N ASN A 71 -32.78 -12.46 18.89
CA ASN A 71 -32.18 -13.68 19.40
C ASN A 71 -30.74 -13.47 19.94
N ILE A 72 -30.03 -12.41 19.54
CA ILE A 72 -28.69 -12.08 20.07
C ILE A 72 -28.68 -10.89 21.03
N LEU A 73 -29.19 -9.72 20.62
CA LEU A 73 -29.08 -8.48 21.40
C LEU A 73 -30.09 -8.37 22.54
N ALA A 74 -31.38 -8.59 22.31
CA ALA A 74 -32.40 -8.47 23.36
C ALA A 74 -32.11 -9.36 24.60
N PRO A 75 -31.61 -10.62 24.49
CA PRO A 75 -31.26 -11.42 25.65
C PRO A 75 -30.05 -10.90 26.44
N ILE A 76 -29.13 -10.15 25.81
CA ILE A 76 -27.99 -9.53 26.52
C ILE A 76 -28.31 -8.12 27.06
N GLN A 77 -29.53 -7.62 26.81
CA GLN A 77 -30.10 -6.41 27.41
C GLN A 77 -31.05 -6.73 28.60
N ASP A 78 -31.39 -8.00 28.82
CA ASP A 78 -32.17 -8.46 29.98
C ASP A 78 -31.43 -8.17 31.30
N GLY A 79 -31.95 -7.22 32.08
CA GLY A 79 -31.31 -6.75 33.31
C GLY A 79 -31.06 -7.83 34.37
N GLU A 80 -31.80 -8.94 34.37
CA GLU A 80 -31.59 -10.06 35.29
C GLU A 80 -30.67 -11.14 34.72
N ASN A 81 -30.76 -11.41 33.41
CA ASN A 81 -30.12 -12.58 32.79
C ASN A 81 -28.96 -12.26 31.84
N TRP A 82 -28.62 -10.99 31.60
CA TRP A 82 -27.61 -10.60 30.60
C TRP A 82 -26.24 -11.28 30.80
N GLU A 83 -25.77 -11.48 32.05
CA GLU A 83 -24.50 -12.18 32.32
C GLU A 83 -24.51 -13.61 31.74
N ARG A 84 -25.58 -14.36 32.06
CA ARG A 84 -25.78 -15.74 31.60
C ARG A 84 -25.90 -15.78 30.08
N ASN A 85 -26.67 -14.86 29.51
CA ASN A 85 -26.93 -14.81 28.09
C ASN A 85 -25.67 -14.41 27.29
N THR A 86 -24.88 -13.46 27.78
CA THR A 86 -23.58 -13.04 27.21
C THR A 86 -22.56 -14.18 27.26
N TYR A 87 -22.41 -14.84 28.42
CA TYR A 87 -21.58 -16.05 28.52
C TYR A 87 -22.03 -17.14 27.53
N ASN A 88 -23.34 -17.37 27.40
CA ASN A 88 -23.86 -18.35 26.45
C ASN A 88 -23.44 -18.00 25.01
N LYS A 89 -23.42 -16.72 24.61
CA LYS A 89 -22.95 -16.28 23.27
C LYS A 89 -21.47 -16.63 23.01
N ILE A 90 -20.61 -16.56 24.01
CA ILE A 90 -19.21 -17.03 23.92
C ILE A 90 -19.15 -18.55 23.68
N LYS A 91 -20.05 -19.30 24.31
CA LYS A 91 -20.08 -20.77 24.26
C LYS A 91 -20.77 -21.37 23.04
N ILE A 92 -21.51 -20.60 22.25
CA ILE A 92 -22.12 -21.07 21.00
C ILE A 92 -21.03 -21.73 20.14
N ALA A 93 -21.34 -22.94 19.66
CA ALA A 93 -20.46 -23.77 18.84
C ALA A 93 -21.08 -24.00 17.45
N ASP A 94 -22.37 -24.35 17.42
CA ASP A 94 -23.18 -24.27 16.21
C ASP A 94 -23.52 -22.81 15.93
N ARG A 95 -23.01 -22.27 14.83
CA ARG A 95 -23.25 -20.89 14.36
C ARG A 95 -22.80 -19.79 15.35
N PRO A 96 -21.49 -19.71 15.67
CA PRO A 96 -20.96 -18.81 16.70
C PRO A 96 -21.07 -17.32 16.37
N VAL A 97 -21.20 -16.48 17.42
CA VAL A 97 -21.18 -15.00 17.32
C VAL A 97 -19.92 -14.36 17.91
N ILE A 98 -19.10 -15.13 18.64
CA ILE A 98 -17.81 -14.70 19.19
C ILE A 98 -16.70 -15.59 18.61
N ASN A 99 -15.69 -14.97 18.00
CA ASN A 99 -14.45 -15.61 17.59
C ASN A 99 -13.51 -15.72 18.79
N THR A 100 -13.14 -16.95 19.15
CA THR A 100 -12.19 -17.28 20.21
C THR A 100 -11.86 -18.78 20.17
N SER A 101 -10.63 -19.16 20.55
CA SER A 101 -10.16 -20.56 20.48
C SER A 101 -10.90 -21.48 21.47
N LYS A 102 -10.92 -22.78 21.19
CA LYS A 102 -11.57 -23.78 22.06
C LYS A 102 -10.92 -23.82 23.45
N GLU A 103 -9.60 -23.70 23.51
CA GLU A 103 -8.78 -23.67 24.72
C GLU A 103 -9.15 -22.44 25.55
N LEU A 104 -9.30 -21.28 24.90
CA LEU A 104 -9.73 -20.04 25.56
C LEU A 104 -11.17 -20.15 26.06
N LYS A 105 -12.09 -20.79 25.32
CA LYS A 105 -13.45 -21.12 25.82
C LYS A 105 -13.40 -22.02 27.07
N THR A 106 -12.45 -22.94 27.19
CA THR A 106 -12.26 -23.78 28.39
C THR A 106 -11.65 -23.00 29.56
N GLN A 107 -10.73 -22.07 29.30
CA GLN A 107 -10.20 -21.18 30.35
C GLN A 107 -11.28 -20.24 30.89
N ILE A 108 -12.20 -19.76 30.04
CA ILE A 108 -13.37 -18.96 30.46
C ILE A 108 -14.32 -19.78 31.34
N ASP A 109 -14.54 -21.07 31.05
CA ASP A 109 -15.34 -21.97 31.91
C ASP A 109 -14.77 -22.06 33.33
N TYR A 110 -13.44 -22.22 33.46
CA TYR A 110 -12.77 -22.24 34.76
C TYR A 110 -13.03 -20.95 35.57
N TRP A 111 -12.96 -19.78 34.93
CA TRP A 111 -13.20 -18.51 35.60
C TRP A 111 -14.67 -18.31 35.99
N LYS A 112 -15.61 -18.75 35.14
CA LYS A 112 -17.03 -18.81 35.50
C LYS A 112 -17.26 -19.66 36.75
N ASP A 113 -16.64 -20.82 36.85
CA ASP A 113 -16.79 -21.70 38.02
C ASP A 113 -16.22 -21.07 39.30
N ARG A 114 -15.10 -20.34 39.21
CA ARG A 114 -14.57 -19.55 40.33
C ARG A 114 -15.49 -18.37 40.70
N ARG A 115 -16.12 -17.68 39.73
CA ARG A 115 -17.16 -16.66 40.00
C ARG A 115 -18.38 -17.27 40.68
N ASN A 116 -18.80 -18.47 40.28
CA ASN A 116 -19.90 -19.20 40.91
C ASN A 116 -19.56 -19.66 42.34
N ASP A 117 -18.31 -20.00 42.62
CA ASP A 117 -17.85 -20.27 43.99
C ASP A 117 -17.97 -19.03 44.89
N CYS A 118 -17.67 -17.84 44.35
CA CYS A 118 -17.84 -16.57 45.05
C CYS A 118 -19.31 -16.24 45.29
N ALA A 119 -20.15 -16.27 44.25
CA ALA A 119 -21.55 -15.87 44.30
C ALA A 119 -22.42 -16.76 45.20
N HIS A 120 -22.17 -18.08 45.21
CA HIS A 120 -22.95 -19.04 46.02
C HIS A 120 -22.27 -19.42 47.34
N ASN A 121 -21.24 -18.67 47.77
CA ASN A 121 -20.47 -18.90 49.00
C ASN A 121 -20.06 -20.38 49.19
N LYS A 122 -19.59 -21.02 48.12
CA LYS A 122 -19.15 -22.42 48.17
C LYS A 122 -17.88 -22.52 49.03
N ARG A 123 -17.62 -23.70 49.58
CA ARG A 123 -16.50 -23.96 50.51
C ARG A 123 -15.10 -23.81 49.90
N ASN A 124 -14.99 -23.55 48.59
CA ASN A 124 -13.73 -23.31 47.92
C ASN A 124 -13.10 -21.99 48.40
N MET A 125 -11.79 -22.03 48.62
CA MET A 125 -11.00 -20.88 49.06
C MET A 125 -10.70 -19.97 47.87
N ILE A 126 -10.97 -18.67 48.03
CA ILE A 126 -10.66 -17.63 47.04
C ILE A 126 -9.73 -16.62 47.72
N THR A 127 -8.63 -16.30 47.05
CA THR A 127 -7.49 -15.53 47.57
C THR A 127 -7.06 -14.47 46.57
N TYR A 128 -6.18 -13.54 46.98
CA TYR A 128 -5.56 -12.55 46.10
C TYR A 128 -4.99 -13.17 44.81
N SER A 129 -4.33 -14.33 44.91
CA SER A 129 -3.72 -15.02 43.76
C SER A 129 -4.73 -15.47 42.70
N HIS A 130 -5.99 -15.75 43.07
CA HIS A 130 -7.05 -16.05 42.10
C HIS A 130 -7.48 -14.78 41.34
N VAL A 131 -7.57 -13.64 42.03
CA VAL A 131 -7.91 -12.34 41.42
C VAL A 131 -6.79 -11.91 40.46
N GLU A 132 -5.54 -11.95 40.91
CA GLU A 132 -4.38 -11.59 40.09
C GLU A 132 -4.18 -12.52 38.89
N SER A 133 -4.43 -13.82 39.05
CA SER A 133 -4.37 -14.78 37.94
C SER A 133 -5.47 -14.50 36.91
N PHE A 134 -6.67 -14.08 37.34
CA PHE A 134 -7.73 -13.68 36.41
C PHE A 134 -7.40 -12.37 35.70
N TRP A 135 -6.86 -11.38 36.40
CA TRP A 135 -6.37 -10.14 35.81
C TRP A 135 -5.25 -10.38 34.79
N ALA A 136 -4.28 -11.25 35.10
CA ALA A 136 -3.24 -11.67 34.15
C ALA A 136 -3.84 -12.39 32.92
N PHE A 137 -4.87 -13.21 33.12
CA PHE A 137 -5.63 -13.83 32.03
C PHE A 137 -6.33 -12.79 31.14
N LEU A 138 -6.97 -11.77 31.70
CA LEU A 138 -7.62 -10.69 30.93
C LEU A 138 -6.60 -9.90 30.10
N ILE A 139 -5.53 -9.41 30.74
CA ILE A 139 -4.41 -8.71 30.10
C ILE A 139 -3.85 -9.51 28.90
N SER A 140 -3.83 -10.84 29.00
CA SER A 140 -3.22 -11.71 27.98
C SER A 140 -4.17 -12.15 26.86
N ASN A 141 -5.50 -11.95 27.00
CA ASN A 141 -6.48 -12.62 26.14
C ASN A 141 -7.73 -11.82 25.74
N ILE A 142 -8.00 -10.64 26.30
CA ILE A 142 -9.24 -9.90 25.99
C ILE A 142 -9.36 -9.50 24.49
N ASP A 143 -8.23 -9.29 23.81
CA ASP A 143 -8.13 -8.96 22.38
C ASP A 143 -8.22 -10.17 21.44
N LYS A 144 -8.33 -11.37 22.02
CA LYS A 144 -8.56 -12.65 21.33
C LYS A 144 -10.03 -13.09 21.40
N ILE A 145 -10.90 -12.20 21.89
CA ILE A 145 -12.34 -12.39 22.04
C ILE A 145 -13.00 -11.26 21.25
N THR A 146 -13.39 -11.56 20.01
CA THR A 146 -13.97 -10.61 19.05
C THR A 146 -15.33 -11.12 18.54
N VAL A 147 -16.13 -10.25 17.92
CA VAL A 147 -17.42 -10.64 17.32
C VAL A 147 -17.18 -11.24 15.92
N LEU A 148 -17.97 -12.23 15.52
CA LEU A 148 -17.93 -12.82 14.17
C LEU A 148 -18.75 -11.97 13.16
N GLY A 149 -18.49 -12.14 11.87
CA GLY A 149 -18.85 -11.22 10.78
C GLY A 149 -17.82 -10.10 10.58
N SER A 150 -16.50 -10.31 10.74
CA SER A 150 -15.60 -11.31 10.15
C SER A 150 -15.40 -11.21 8.63
N ILE A 151 -14.19 -11.59 8.21
CA ILE A 151 -13.61 -11.43 6.87
C ILE A 151 -14.57 -11.83 5.74
N GLU A 152 -15.41 -12.84 5.94
CA GLU A 152 -16.32 -13.36 4.92
C GLU A 152 -17.38 -12.32 4.47
N GLU A 153 -17.88 -11.46 5.36
CA GLU A 153 -18.80 -10.37 4.98
C GLU A 153 -18.05 -9.29 4.18
N LEU A 154 -16.82 -8.98 4.60
CA LEU A 154 -15.95 -8.02 3.90
C LEU A 154 -15.61 -8.50 2.48
N ILE A 155 -15.42 -9.80 2.28
CA ILE A 155 -15.23 -10.44 0.97
C ILE A 155 -16.49 -10.34 0.09
N ILE A 156 -17.69 -10.49 0.67
CA ILE A 156 -18.96 -10.27 -0.06
C ILE A 156 -19.15 -8.79 -0.44
N ASP A 157 -18.76 -7.86 0.43
CA ASP A 157 -18.79 -6.42 0.13
C ASP A 157 -17.81 -6.06 -1.00
N ILE A 158 -16.59 -6.63 -1.00
CA ILE A 158 -15.62 -6.47 -2.08
C ILE A 158 -16.20 -7.00 -3.39
N GLU A 159 -16.72 -8.24 -3.40
CA GLU A 159 -17.34 -8.84 -4.59
C GLU A 159 -18.52 -7.99 -5.11
N THR A 160 -19.33 -7.45 -4.21
CA THR A 160 -20.46 -6.55 -4.55
C THR A 160 -20.01 -5.18 -5.07
N PHE A 161 -18.91 -4.64 -4.53
CA PHE A 161 -18.34 -3.36 -4.96
C PHE A 161 -17.70 -3.45 -6.35
N PHE A 162 -17.02 -4.55 -6.66
CA PHE A 162 -16.40 -4.77 -7.96
C PHE A 162 -17.41 -5.19 -9.04
N ASP A 163 -18.54 -5.79 -8.66
CA ASP A 163 -19.67 -6.08 -9.56
C ASP A 163 -20.35 -4.79 -10.07
N ILE A 164 -20.03 -4.40 -11.31
CA ILE A 164 -20.58 -3.22 -12.00
C ILE A 164 -22.12 -3.27 -12.23
N SER A 165 -22.76 -4.43 -12.07
CA SER A 165 -24.22 -4.54 -12.13
C SER A 165 -24.91 -4.16 -10.82
N LYS A 166 -24.15 -4.15 -9.71
CA LYS A 166 -24.63 -3.81 -8.36
C LYS A 166 -24.10 -2.46 -7.89
N THR A 167 -22.86 -2.12 -8.21
CA THR A 167 -22.18 -0.91 -7.73
C THR A 167 -21.72 -0.03 -8.90
N PRO A 168 -22.05 1.27 -8.92
CA PRO A 168 -21.57 2.19 -9.95
C PRO A 168 -20.04 2.23 -10.04
N ALA A 169 -19.50 2.27 -11.26
CA ALA A 169 -18.05 2.26 -11.49
C ALA A 169 -17.29 3.46 -10.86
N ASN A 170 -18.02 4.53 -10.51
CA ASN A 170 -17.51 5.74 -9.86
C ASN A 170 -17.80 5.83 -8.35
N GLU A 171 -18.30 4.76 -7.71
CA GLU A 171 -18.49 4.75 -6.25
C GLU A 171 -17.12 4.90 -5.54
N PRO A 172 -16.96 5.83 -4.57
CA PRO A 172 -15.68 6.08 -3.92
C PRO A 172 -15.16 4.90 -3.09
N PHE A 173 -13.86 4.59 -3.21
CA PHE A 173 -13.22 3.49 -2.49
C PHE A 173 -13.11 3.69 -0.96
N PHE A 174 -13.14 4.94 -0.46
CA PHE A 174 -12.79 5.26 0.93
C PHE A 174 -13.60 4.44 1.97
N LYS A 175 -14.92 4.30 1.77
CA LYS A 175 -15.80 3.55 2.68
C LYS A 175 -15.38 2.08 2.79
N LEU A 176 -15.00 1.48 1.67
CA LEU A 176 -14.57 0.10 1.60
C LEU A 176 -13.18 -0.05 2.24
N SER A 177 -12.23 0.84 1.94
CA SER A 177 -10.90 0.81 2.56
C SER A 177 -10.95 1.02 4.08
N GLU A 178 -11.81 1.91 4.58
CA GLU A 178 -12.04 2.08 6.02
C GLU A 178 -12.59 0.80 6.66
N LYS A 179 -13.59 0.15 6.03
CA LYS A 179 -14.13 -1.13 6.54
C LYS A 179 -13.06 -2.22 6.53
N ILE A 180 -12.23 -2.31 5.48
CA ILE A 180 -11.12 -3.28 5.39
C ILE A 180 -10.14 -3.07 6.54
N LEU A 181 -9.61 -1.85 6.70
CA LEU A 181 -8.57 -1.56 7.68
C LEU A 181 -9.06 -1.59 9.14
N ALA A 182 -10.35 -1.35 9.38
CA ALA A 182 -10.96 -1.55 10.70
C ALA A 182 -11.22 -3.03 11.04
N THR A 183 -11.38 -3.89 10.02
CA THR A 183 -11.71 -5.32 10.20
C THR A 183 -10.46 -6.21 10.25
N VAL A 184 -9.45 -5.91 9.42
CA VAL A 184 -8.26 -6.74 9.21
C VAL A 184 -7.04 -6.00 9.79
N THR A 185 -6.83 -6.19 11.09
CA THR A 185 -5.90 -5.35 11.88
C THR A 185 -4.58 -6.05 12.19
N LYS A 186 -4.55 -7.39 12.19
CA LYS A 186 -3.39 -8.20 12.56
C LYS A 186 -2.80 -8.92 11.34
N LYS A 187 -1.49 -9.15 11.36
CA LYS A 187 -0.75 -9.87 10.30
C LYS A 187 -1.37 -11.24 9.97
N ASP A 188 -1.75 -12.02 10.99
CA ASP A 188 -2.35 -13.35 10.80
C ASP A 188 -3.73 -13.28 10.11
N GLU A 189 -4.48 -12.20 10.33
CA GLU A 189 -5.75 -11.92 9.64
C GLU A 189 -5.48 -11.53 8.17
N MET A 190 -4.46 -10.71 7.91
CA MET A 190 -4.05 -10.29 6.56
C MET A 190 -3.60 -11.47 5.69
N ILE A 191 -2.86 -12.43 6.24
CA ILE A 191 -2.41 -13.64 5.53
C ILE A 191 -3.60 -14.45 4.99
N VAL A 192 -4.72 -14.49 5.71
CA VAL A 192 -5.94 -15.19 5.31
C VAL A 192 -6.84 -14.33 4.41
N PHE A 193 -6.89 -13.02 4.66
CA PHE A 193 -7.76 -12.08 3.96
C PHE A 193 -7.26 -11.71 2.56
N ILE A 194 -5.98 -11.37 2.41
CA ILE A 194 -5.42 -10.83 1.16
C ILE A 194 -5.66 -11.75 -0.05
N PRO A 195 -5.44 -13.08 0.03
CA PRO A 195 -5.72 -13.99 -1.09
C PRO A 195 -7.19 -13.96 -1.54
N GLN A 196 -8.13 -13.91 -0.57
CA GLN A 196 -9.56 -13.85 -0.85
C GLN A 196 -9.97 -12.49 -1.42
N MET A 197 -9.38 -11.40 -0.93
CA MET A 197 -9.61 -10.06 -1.48
C MET A 197 -9.17 -9.99 -2.94
N VAL A 198 -7.98 -10.51 -3.26
CA VAL A 198 -7.47 -10.53 -4.64
C VAL A 198 -8.37 -11.36 -5.55
N ASP A 199 -8.77 -12.55 -5.15
CA ASP A 199 -9.75 -13.38 -5.89
C ASP A 199 -11.03 -12.61 -6.24
N LYS A 200 -11.62 -11.88 -5.28
CA LYS A 200 -12.89 -11.15 -5.48
C LYS A 200 -12.77 -9.79 -6.15
N MET A 201 -11.59 -9.16 -6.15
CA MET A 201 -11.38 -7.90 -6.87
C MET A 201 -11.18 -8.12 -8.38
N CYS A 202 -10.76 -9.31 -8.80
CA CYS A 202 -10.33 -9.55 -10.18
C CYS A 202 -11.44 -10.06 -11.10
N THR A 203 -11.34 -9.71 -12.38
CA THR A 203 -12.02 -10.48 -13.42
C THR A 203 -11.07 -11.56 -13.96
N HIS A 204 -11.62 -12.59 -14.61
CA HIS A 204 -10.83 -13.66 -15.21
C HIS A 204 -10.92 -13.58 -16.74
N ASP A 205 -9.80 -13.74 -17.43
CA ASP A 205 -9.78 -13.84 -18.90
C ASP A 205 -10.29 -15.22 -19.38
N HIS A 206 -10.36 -15.42 -20.70
CA HIS A 206 -10.77 -16.72 -21.28
C HIS A 206 -9.81 -17.90 -20.98
N ALA A 207 -8.63 -17.64 -20.41
CA ALA A 207 -7.64 -18.62 -19.96
C ALA A 207 -7.57 -18.71 -18.42
N ASN A 208 -8.50 -18.08 -17.69
CA ASN A 208 -8.53 -17.94 -16.23
C ASN A 208 -7.34 -17.19 -15.61
N ASN A 209 -6.69 -16.28 -16.34
CA ASN A 209 -5.74 -15.32 -15.75
C ASN A 209 -6.50 -14.19 -15.04
N LEU A 210 -5.98 -13.73 -13.90
CA LEU A 210 -6.50 -12.57 -13.17
C LEU A 210 -6.23 -11.28 -13.95
N ILE A 211 -7.28 -10.56 -14.34
CA ILE A 211 -7.20 -9.22 -14.93
C ILE A 211 -7.48 -8.18 -13.84
N TRP A 212 -6.54 -7.24 -13.69
CA TRP A 212 -6.66 -6.06 -12.84
C TRP A 212 -6.90 -4.80 -13.68
N ASP A 213 -7.88 -3.98 -13.28
CA ASP A 213 -8.20 -2.70 -13.90
C ASP A 213 -7.90 -1.50 -12.97
N PHE A 214 -8.26 -0.30 -13.41
CA PHE A 214 -8.06 0.94 -12.66
C PHE A 214 -8.76 0.97 -11.29
N ARG A 215 -9.85 0.22 -11.09
CA ARG A 215 -10.57 0.09 -9.82
C ARG A 215 -9.78 -0.80 -8.85
N ASN A 216 -9.14 -1.86 -9.33
CA ASN A 216 -8.23 -2.68 -8.51
C ASN A 216 -7.12 -1.82 -7.91
N TYR A 217 -6.40 -1.09 -8.78
CA TYR A 217 -5.32 -0.20 -8.35
C TYR A 217 -5.81 0.98 -7.50
N GLY A 218 -7.01 1.50 -7.77
CA GLY A 218 -7.63 2.57 -6.99
C GLY A 218 -7.90 2.18 -5.53
N LEU A 219 -8.50 1.01 -5.28
CA LEU A 219 -8.69 0.51 -3.92
C LEU A 219 -7.35 0.26 -3.20
N LEU A 220 -6.37 -0.30 -3.91
CA LEU A 220 -5.04 -0.53 -3.34
C LEU A 220 -4.31 0.75 -2.99
N ASN A 221 -4.49 1.82 -3.76
CA ASN A 221 -3.95 3.13 -3.40
C ASN A 221 -4.51 3.63 -2.06
N GLU A 222 -5.83 3.56 -1.85
CA GLU A 222 -6.43 3.94 -0.56
C GLU A 222 -5.92 3.06 0.60
N LEU A 223 -5.82 1.75 0.40
CA LEU A 223 -5.31 0.83 1.42
C LEU A 223 -3.83 1.12 1.76
N PHE A 224 -3.01 1.43 0.76
CA PHE A 224 -1.59 1.73 0.94
C PHE A 224 -1.31 3.12 1.52
N LEU A 225 -2.19 4.10 1.25
CA LEU A 225 -2.14 5.41 1.90
C LEU A 225 -2.44 5.33 3.40
N ASN A 226 -3.30 4.40 3.82
CA ASN A 226 -3.85 4.34 5.17
C ASN A 226 -3.28 3.21 6.05
N SER A 227 -2.49 2.25 5.52
CA SER A 227 -1.85 1.20 6.34
C SER A 227 -0.51 0.70 5.81
N ASP A 228 0.56 1.14 6.49
CA ASP A 228 1.94 0.67 6.31
C ASP A 228 2.10 -0.85 6.55
N LEU A 229 1.30 -1.45 7.43
CA LEU A 229 1.33 -2.89 7.72
C LEU A 229 0.68 -3.67 6.57
N PHE A 230 -0.51 -3.25 6.14
CA PHE A 230 -1.23 -3.86 5.02
C PHE A 230 -0.38 -3.83 3.75
N SER A 231 0.24 -2.68 3.45
CA SER A 231 1.12 -2.51 2.27
C SER A 231 2.25 -3.53 2.21
N LYS A 232 2.89 -3.83 3.34
CA LYS A 232 4.01 -4.77 3.42
C LYS A 232 3.56 -6.21 3.24
N GLU A 233 2.48 -6.63 3.90
CA GLU A 233 1.94 -7.97 3.74
C GLU A 233 1.35 -8.19 2.33
N PHE A 234 0.78 -7.15 1.71
CA PHE A 234 0.26 -7.21 0.35
C PHE A 234 1.37 -7.33 -0.71
N ILE A 235 2.44 -6.53 -0.60
CA ILE A 235 3.63 -6.69 -1.46
C ILE A 235 4.22 -8.10 -1.31
N LYS A 236 4.34 -8.60 -0.07
CA LYS A 236 4.83 -9.96 0.20
C LYS A 236 3.96 -11.01 -0.50
N TYR A 237 2.63 -10.90 -0.40
CA TYR A 237 1.70 -11.79 -1.08
C TYR A 237 1.92 -11.79 -2.60
N LEU A 238 2.05 -10.62 -3.24
CA LEU A 238 2.24 -10.53 -4.69
C LEU A 238 3.59 -11.13 -5.15
N ASP A 239 4.66 -10.93 -4.38
CA ASP A 239 5.98 -11.53 -4.63
C ASP A 239 5.93 -13.06 -4.54
N GLU A 240 5.33 -13.59 -3.46
CA GLU A 240 5.21 -15.03 -3.19
C GLU A 240 4.27 -15.78 -4.17
N ASN A 241 3.35 -15.08 -4.84
CA ASN A 241 2.33 -15.68 -5.72
C ASN A 241 2.54 -15.36 -7.22
N ASN A 242 3.75 -14.97 -7.63
CA ASN A 242 4.12 -14.62 -9.02
C ASN A 242 3.40 -13.40 -9.62
N MET A 243 2.75 -12.56 -8.81
CA MET A 243 1.97 -11.39 -9.25
C MET A 243 2.82 -10.10 -9.37
N LYS A 244 4.03 -10.25 -9.91
CA LYS A 244 5.04 -9.17 -10.00
C LYS A 244 4.68 -8.14 -11.06
N ARG A 245 3.94 -8.54 -12.11
CA ARG A 245 3.46 -7.64 -13.16
C ARG A 245 2.43 -6.66 -12.61
N GLU A 246 1.50 -7.17 -11.80
CA GLU A 246 0.41 -6.45 -11.15
C GLU A 246 0.99 -5.46 -10.11
N LEU A 247 1.97 -5.90 -9.33
CA LEU A 247 2.73 -5.03 -8.42
C LEU A 247 3.41 -3.88 -9.19
N VAL A 248 4.10 -4.16 -10.29
CA VAL A 248 4.80 -3.11 -11.06
C VAL A 248 3.82 -2.18 -11.77
N ASN A 249 2.68 -2.66 -12.25
CA ASN A 249 1.63 -1.83 -12.84
C ASN A 249 1.00 -0.90 -11.78
N PHE A 250 0.70 -1.42 -10.59
CA PHE A 250 0.27 -0.62 -9.44
C PHE A 250 1.28 0.48 -9.10
N LEU A 251 2.56 0.11 -9.01
CA LEU A 251 3.63 1.05 -8.67
C LEU A 251 3.95 2.06 -9.79
N LYS A 252 3.68 1.76 -11.06
CA LYS A 252 3.74 2.76 -12.16
C LYS A 252 2.63 3.79 -12.03
N LEU A 253 1.42 3.37 -11.65
CA LEU A 253 0.29 4.26 -11.44
C LEU A 253 0.46 5.11 -10.16
N TYR A 254 1.03 4.52 -9.09
CA TYR A 254 1.25 5.18 -7.81
C TYR A 254 2.71 5.05 -7.30
N PRO A 255 3.70 5.74 -7.93
CA PRO A 255 5.13 5.60 -7.61
C PRO A 255 5.53 5.85 -6.16
N VAL A 256 4.75 6.65 -5.42
CA VAL A 256 4.99 6.96 -4.00
C VAL A 256 5.01 5.70 -3.12
N HIS A 257 4.27 4.66 -3.50
CA HIS A 257 4.18 3.40 -2.75
C HIS A 257 5.42 2.51 -2.89
N SER A 258 6.36 2.83 -3.77
CA SER A 258 7.64 2.10 -3.89
C SER A 258 8.44 2.08 -2.58
N LYS A 259 8.23 3.05 -1.67
CA LYS A 259 8.81 3.06 -0.30
C LYS A 259 8.62 1.75 0.46
N PHE A 260 7.55 1.00 0.16
CA PHE A 260 7.20 -0.26 0.83
C PHE A 260 7.99 -1.47 0.33
N LEU A 261 8.78 -1.34 -0.73
CA LEU A 261 9.70 -2.39 -1.21
C LEU A 261 10.96 -2.54 -0.33
N ASN A 262 11.23 -1.57 0.57
CA ASN A 262 12.44 -1.54 1.38
C ASN A 262 12.64 -2.83 2.19
N GLY A 263 13.80 -3.46 2.05
CA GLY A 263 14.15 -4.76 2.63
C GLY A 263 13.98 -5.96 1.69
N ASN A 264 13.38 -5.79 0.51
CA ASN A 264 13.19 -6.85 -0.49
C ASN A 264 14.19 -6.70 -1.65
N ASP A 265 15.50 -6.78 -1.37
CA ASP A 265 16.59 -6.52 -2.34
C ASP A 265 16.44 -7.29 -3.67
N THR A 266 16.05 -8.57 -3.62
CA THR A 266 15.80 -9.41 -4.80
C THR A 266 14.67 -8.85 -5.65
N LEU A 267 13.52 -8.56 -5.04
CA LEU A 267 12.35 -7.99 -5.71
C LEU A 267 12.66 -6.61 -6.30
N ILE A 268 13.37 -5.75 -5.56
CA ILE A 268 13.82 -4.45 -6.05
C ILE A 268 14.65 -4.62 -7.32
N ARG A 269 15.61 -5.58 -7.34
CA ARG A 269 16.44 -5.86 -8.52
C ARG A 269 15.63 -6.41 -9.68
N GLU A 270 14.74 -7.37 -9.44
CA GLU A 270 13.84 -7.91 -10.47
C GLU A 270 12.95 -6.83 -11.09
N ILE A 271 12.42 -5.91 -10.28
CA ILE A 271 11.59 -4.79 -10.75
C ILE A 271 12.36 -3.96 -11.78
N TRP A 272 13.52 -3.40 -11.43
CA TRP A 272 14.22 -2.50 -12.36
C TRP A 272 14.94 -3.26 -13.50
N TYR A 273 15.38 -4.50 -13.29
CA TYR A 273 16.10 -5.28 -14.29
C TYR A 273 15.19 -5.99 -15.30
N SER A 274 14.03 -6.50 -14.86
CA SER A 274 13.13 -7.32 -15.68
C SER A 274 11.81 -6.61 -15.93
N PHE A 275 11.03 -6.34 -14.88
CA PHE A 275 9.60 -6.01 -15.00
C PHE A 275 9.30 -4.56 -15.39
N LEU A 276 10.18 -3.59 -15.11
CA LEU A 276 9.90 -2.16 -15.29
C LEU A 276 9.48 -1.82 -16.73
N PHE A 277 10.11 -2.46 -17.71
CA PHE A 277 9.80 -2.34 -19.14
C PHE A 277 9.24 -3.63 -19.73
N GLU A 278 8.49 -4.43 -18.98
CA GLU A 278 7.59 -5.41 -19.58
C GLU A 278 6.32 -4.74 -20.11
N PHE A 279 5.64 -5.41 -21.04
CA PHE A 279 4.35 -4.97 -21.55
C PHE A 279 3.27 -5.22 -20.51
N PRO A 280 2.46 -4.22 -20.12
CA PRO A 280 1.10 -4.49 -19.68
C PRO A 280 0.27 -4.86 -20.92
N ASP A 281 -0.60 -5.87 -20.80
CA ASP A 281 -1.57 -6.23 -21.85
C ASP A 281 -2.64 -5.14 -22.09
N MET A 282 -2.60 -4.07 -21.28
CA MET A 282 -3.44 -2.87 -21.32
C MET A 282 -2.58 -1.64 -21.70
N PRO A 283 -2.59 -1.17 -22.97
CA PRO A 283 -1.86 0.03 -23.40
C PRO A 283 -2.28 1.34 -22.69
N MET A 284 -3.39 1.32 -21.95
CA MET A 284 -3.92 2.48 -21.23
C MET A 284 -3.36 2.63 -19.80
N LEU A 285 -2.72 1.59 -19.25
CA LEU A 285 -2.22 1.59 -17.86
C LEU A 285 -0.76 2.06 -17.76
N GLY A 286 -0.55 3.34 -18.10
CA GLY A 286 0.57 4.17 -17.61
C GLY A 286 1.99 3.81 -18.09
N TYR A 287 2.53 4.65 -18.98
CA TYR A 287 3.93 4.62 -19.40
C TYR A 287 4.94 5.12 -18.33
N ASN A 288 4.48 5.39 -17.10
CA ASN A 288 5.16 5.99 -15.93
C ASN A 288 6.34 5.19 -15.32
N SER A 289 6.98 4.33 -16.11
CA SER A 289 8.19 3.56 -15.75
C SER A 289 9.30 4.46 -15.18
N ILE A 290 9.42 5.70 -15.67
CA ILE A 290 10.41 6.66 -15.19
C ILE A 290 10.05 7.24 -13.82
N SER A 291 8.80 7.64 -13.59
CA SER A 291 8.41 8.14 -12.27
C SER A 291 8.51 7.05 -11.20
N LEU A 292 8.27 5.76 -11.56
CA LEU A 292 8.60 4.63 -10.69
C LEU A 292 10.11 4.53 -10.42
N TYR A 293 10.96 4.50 -11.46
CA TYR A 293 12.41 4.45 -11.29
C TYR A 293 12.94 5.62 -10.42
N CYS A 294 12.49 6.85 -10.68
CA CYS A 294 12.86 8.01 -9.90
C CYS A 294 12.36 7.91 -8.44
N SER A 295 11.18 7.35 -8.22
CA SER A 295 10.70 7.08 -6.86
C SER A 295 11.54 6.02 -6.13
N MET A 296 12.02 4.99 -6.84
CA MET A 296 12.95 4.01 -6.28
C MET A 296 14.30 4.64 -5.90
N LEU A 297 14.82 5.57 -6.72
CA LEU A 297 16.02 6.36 -6.42
C LEU A 297 15.82 7.25 -5.19
N ARG A 298 14.73 8.05 -5.13
CA ARG A 298 14.41 8.91 -3.98
C ARG A 298 14.24 8.14 -2.67
N ASN A 299 13.67 6.94 -2.72
CA ASN A 299 13.54 6.06 -1.57
C ASN A 299 14.82 5.26 -1.24
N GLY A 300 15.93 5.49 -1.96
CA GLY A 300 17.22 4.84 -1.69
C GLY A 300 17.26 3.33 -1.95
N LEU A 301 16.31 2.80 -2.73
CA LEU A 301 16.12 1.35 -2.90
C LEU A 301 17.22 0.68 -3.73
N ILE A 302 17.84 1.42 -4.67
CA ILE A 302 18.90 0.89 -5.53
C ILE A 302 20.26 1.15 -4.85
N PRO A 303 21.04 0.10 -4.50
CA PRO A 303 22.33 0.29 -3.85
C PRO A 303 23.29 1.11 -4.71
N LYS A 304 24.11 1.99 -4.09
CA LYS A 304 25.04 2.89 -4.81
C LYS A 304 25.94 2.19 -5.84
N LYS A 305 26.31 0.92 -5.60
CA LYS A 305 27.13 0.09 -6.50
C LYS A 305 26.40 -0.39 -7.77
N GLN A 306 25.07 -0.33 -7.80
CA GLN A 306 24.21 -0.78 -8.90
C GLN A 306 23.59 0.41 -9.67
N LEU A 307 23.84 1.66 -9.28
CA LEU A 307 23.23 2.84 -9.92
C LEU A 307 23.60 3.00 -11.39
N GLU A 308 24.87 2.74 -11.73
CA GLU A 308 25.37 2.79 -13.11
C GLU A 308 24.74 1.67 -13.96
N GLU A 309 24.81 0.43 -13.48
CA GLU A 309 24.15 -0.75 -14.08
C GLU A 309 22.65 -0.51 -14.32
N ALA A 310 21.94 0.00 -13.30
CA ALA A 310 20.51 0.28 -13.39
C ALA A 310 20.22 1.40 -14.40
N SER A 311 21.06 2.44 -14.46
CA SER A 311 20.91 3.53 -15.44
C SER A 311 21.10 3.00 -16.87
N GLU A 312 22.17 2.23 -17.12
CA GLU A 312 22.43 1.61 -18.42
C GLU A 312 21.34 0.60 -18.80
N ARG A 313 20.73 -0.10 -17.84
CA ARG A 313 19.61 -1.04 -18.07
C ARG A 313 18.28 -0.36 -18.36
N ILE A 314 18.00 0.77 -17.69
CA ILE A 314 16.75 1.55 -17.86
C ILE A 314 16.76 2.33 -19.17
N PHE A 315 17.93 2.82 -19.59
CA PHE A 315 18.06 3.71 -20.72
C PHE A 315 17.54 3.15 -22.08
N PRO A 316 17.79 1.89 -22.47
CA PRO A 316 17.15 1.28 -23.64
C PRO A 316 15.62 1.17 -23.54
N GLY A 317 15.08 0.98 -22.34
CA GLY A 317 13.64 0.88 -22.10
C GLY A 317 12.89 2.18 -22.30
N LEU A 318 13.51 3.30 -21.91
CA LEU A 318 13.07 4.66 -22.25
C LEU A 318 12.89 4.84 -23.75
N ILE A 319 13.87 4.42 -24.54
CA ILE A 319 13.92 4.65 -26.00
C ILE A 319 12.77 3.98 -26.73
N ASP A 320 12.44 2.76 -26.35
CA ASP A 320 11.42 1.97 -27.03
C ASP A 320 10.00 2.18 -26.51
N ARG A 321 9.84 2.85 -25.34
CA ARG A 321 8.54 2.91 -24.66
C ARG A 321 8.12 4.29 -24.14
N ALA A 322 9.00 5.29 -24.09
CA ALA A 322 8.60 6.67 -23.77
C ALA A 322 7.95 7.33 -25.00
N PHE A 323 6.63 7.17 -25.13
CA PHE A 323 5.83 7.90 -26.11
C PHE A 323 5.54 9.32 -25.63
N GLY A 324 6.57 10.18 -25.61
CA GLY A 324 6.36 11.62 -25.42
C GLY A 324 5.74 12.03 -24.08
N ASP A 325 5.92 11.25 -23.01
CA ASP A 325 5.57 11.65 -21.65
C ASP A 325 6.42 12.86 -21.20
N GLU A 326 5.80 13.83 -20.52
CA GLU A 326 6.53 14.93 -19.90
C GLU A 326 7.17 14.46 -18.58
N ILE A 327 8.49 14.57 -18.48
CA ILE A 327 9.22 14.27 -17.24
C ILE A 327 9.03 15.46 -16.29
N SER A 328 8.47 15.19 -15.10
CA SER A 328 8.30 16.21 -14.06
C SER A 328 9.64 16.80 -13.62
N GLU A 329 9.66 18.06 -13.18
CA GLU A 329 10.89 18.69 -12.65
C GLU A 329 11.52 17.89 -11.50
N MET A 330 10.68 17.27 -10.65
CA MET A 330 11.14 16.42 -9.56
C MET A 330 11.84 15.16 -10.08
N ASP A 331 11.28 14.49 -11.09
CA ASP A 331 11.90 13.31 -11.70
C ASP A 331 13.17 13.70 -12.49
N TYR A 332 13.18 14.82 -13.22
CA TYR A 332 14.37 15.34 -13.90
C TYR A 332 15.51 15.60 -12.90
N ASN A 333 15.23 16.32 -11.82
CA ASN A 333 16.21 16.61 -10.77
C ASN A 333 16.72 15.31 -10.11
N THR A 334 15.85 14.32 -9.89
CA THR A 334 16.24 12.99 -9.38
C THR A 334 17.21 12.30 -10.33
N LEU A 335 16.89 12.23 -11.64
CA LEU A 335 17.77 11.62 -12.65
C LEU A 335 19.13 12.33 -12.71
N ASN A 336 19.14 13.66 -12.61
CA ASN A 336 20.37 14.45 -12.63
C ASN A 336 21.24 14.24 -11.38
N GLU A 337 20.65 14.26 -10.18
CA GLU A 337 21.35 13.99 -8.91
C GLU A 337 22.04 12.62 -8.92
N TYR A 338 21.35 11.60 -9.42
CA TYR A 338 21.87 10.23 -9.51
C TYR A 338 22.76 9.99 -10.74
N GLY A 339 23.04 11.02 -11.53
CA GLY A 339 24.01 10.99 -12.64
C GLY A 339 23.54 10.28 -13.91
N PHE A 340 22.24 9.99 -14.04
CA PHE A 340 21.64 9.28 -15.17
C PHE A 340 21.99 9.91 -16.52
N PHE A 341 22.02 11.24 -16.59
CA PHE A 341 22.29 11.97 -17.83
C PHE A 341 23.73 11.87 -18.36
N LYS A 342 24.67 11.24 -17.63
CA LYS A 342 26.00 10.90 -18.18
C LYS A 342 25.91 9.99 -19.41
N ILE A 343 24.84 9.18 -19.51
CA ILE A 343 24.57 8.35 -20.69
C ILE A 343 24.34 9.22 -21.92
N PHE A 344 23.62 10.34 -21.78
CA PHE A 344 23.40 11.28 -22.89
C PHE A 344 24.72 11.92 -23.36
N ASP A 345 25.65 12.22 -22.45
CA ASP A 345 26.97 12.73 -22.85
C ASP A 345 27.76 11.74 -23.70
N SER A 346 27.70 10.44 -23.39
CA SER A 346 28.32 9.40 -24.23
C SER A 346 27.61 9.11 -25.56
N ILE A 347 26.38 9.61 -25.74
CA ILE A 347 25.62 9.50 -27.00
C ILE A 347 25.86 10.71 -27.89
N PHE A 348 26.02 11.89 -27.28
CA PHE A 348 26.37 13.13 -27.97
C PHE A 348 27.88 13.22 -28.26
N SER A 349 28.72 12.45 -27.55
CA SER A 349 30.03 12.06 -28.06
C SER A 349 29.86 11.00 -29.16
N TRP A 350 30.75 11.01 -30.15
CA TRP A 350 30.68 10.10 -31.30
C TRP A 350 31.19 8.68 -30.98
N GLU A 351 31.34 8.36 -29.69
CA GLU A 351 31.73 7.06 -29.14
C GLU A 351 30.49 6.23 -28.75
N ASN A 352 29.33 6.54 -29.33
CA ASN A 352 28.04 5.98 -28.97
C ASN A 352 28.03 4.44 -28.96
N LYS A 353 27.98 3.88 -27.75
CA LYS A 353 27.94 2.44 -27.47
C LYS A 353 26.54 1.88 -27.21
N TYR A 354 25.48 2.69 -27.32
CA TYR A 354 24.14 2.32 -26.86
C TYR A 354 23.21 1.87 -28.00
N LEU A 355 22.43 0.84 -27.71
CA LEU A 355 21.36 0.30 -28.55
C LEU A 355 20.02 0.34 -27.80
N SER A 356 18.90 0.40 -28.53
CA SER A 356 17.56 0.21 -27.96
C SER A 356 17.33 -1.25 -27.52
N LEU A 357 16.22 -1.57 -26.85
CA LEU A 357 15.84 -2.98 -26.57
C LEU A 357 15.59 -3.77 -27.87
N ARG A 358 15.33 -3.07 -28.98
CA ARG A 358 15.20 -3.65 -30.34
C ARG A 358 16.54 -3.80 -31.07
N GLY A 359 17.65 -3.34 -30.49
CA GLY A 359 18.97 -3.35 -31.13
C GLY A 359 19.20 -2.20 -32.12
N GLU A 360 18.36 -1.17 -32.11
CA GLU A 360 18.47 0.00 -32.99
C GLU A 360 19.51 0.99 -32.43
N THR A 361 20.29 1.64 -33.30
CA THR A 361 21.35 2.59 -32.88
C THR A 361 20.77 3.83 -32.21
N VAL A 362 21.22 4.13 -30.99
CA VAL A 362 20.69 5.24 -30.19
C VAL A 362 21.31 6.57 -30.59
N ASN A 363 20.94 7.07 -31.75
CA ASN A 363 21.16 8.46 -32.15
C ASN A 363 20.27 8.91 -33.33
N ASP A 364 19.58 8.00 -34.03
CA ASP A 364 18.84 8.32 -35.25
C ASP A 364 17.62 9.26 -35.07
N PHE A 365 17.01 9.65 -36.20
CA PHE A 365 15.83 10.51 -36.21
C PHE A 365 14.59 9.87 -35.53
N TYR A 366 14.45 8.54 -35.56
CA TYR A 366 13.34 7.84 -34.91
C TYR A 366 13.50 7.82 -33.39
N TRP A 367 14.72 7.60 -32.89
CA TRP A 367 15.07 7.78 -31.49
C TRP A 367 14.82 9.21 -31.03
N ALA A 368 15.34 10.20 -31.77
CA ALA A 368 15.23 11.61 -31.41
C ALA A 368 13.77 12.09 -31.36
N ASN A 369 12.90 11.59 -32.25
CA ASN A 369 11.46 11.85 -32.20
C ASN A 369 10.81 11.24 -30.94
N ARG A 370 11.06 9.95 -30.67
CA ARG A 370 10.51 9.23 -29.49
C ARG A 370 10.94 9.90 -28.18
N CYS A 371 12.24 10.15 -28.03
CA CYS A 371 12.85 10.75 -26.83
C CYS A 371 12.76 12.29 -26.81
N SER A 372 11.87 12.90 -27.60
CA SER A 372 11.90 14.35 -27.84
C SER A 372 11.77 15.21 -26.57
N ASN A 373 10.98 14.77 -25.58
CA ASN A 373 10.84 15.48 -24.31
C ASN A 373 12.11 15.40 -23.44
N ILE A 374 12.63 14.20 -23.20
CA ILE A 374 13.83 14.00 -22.35
C ILE A 374 15.08 14.67 -22.98
N ILE A 375 15.22 14.61 -24.31
CA ILE A 375 16.29 15.32 -25.02
C ILE A 375 16.12 16.84 -24.87
N THR A 376 14.92 17.38 -25.08
CA THR A 376 14.67 18.84 -24.91
C THR A 376 14.96 19.28 -23.48
N LYS A 377 14.47 18.54 -22.47
CA LYS A 377 14.68 18.86 -21.06
C LYS A 377 16.15 18.75 -20.64
N TYR A 378 16.87 17.78 -21.20
CA TYR A 378 18.32 17.68 -21.02
C TYR A 378 19.04 18.88 -21.63
N LEU A 379 18.77 19.24 -22.89
CA LEU A 379 19.38 20.41 -23.55
C LEU A 379 19.04 21.74 -22.85
N GLU A 380 17.85 21.85 -22.26
CA GLU A 380 17.43 23.00 -21.46
C GLU A 380 18.30 23.20 -20.20
N ASN A 381 18.75 22.12 -19.57
CA ASN A 381 19.44 22.19 -18.26
C ASN A 381 20.95 21.92 -18.34
N ALA A 382 21.40 21.15 -19.33
CA ALA A 382 22.82 20.88 -19.55
C ALA A 382 23.56 22.13 -20.06
N PRO A 383 24.86 22.29 -19.75
CA PRO A 383 25.72 23.27 -20.42
C PRO A 383 25.74 23.07 -21.95
N ILE A 384 26.06 24.10 -22.73
CA ILE A 384 26.38 23.90 -24.15
C ILE A 384 27.88 23.58 -24.27
N THR A 385 28.20 22.53 -25.02
CA THR A 385 29.59 22.08 -25.27
C THR A 385 29.79 21.82 -26.76
N LYS A 386 31.05 21.81 -27.22
CA LYS A 386 31.40 21.49 -28.62
C LYS A 386 30.73 20.21 -29.12
N ASP A 387 30.73 19.15 -28.31
CA ASP A 387 30.16 17.85 -28.71
C ASP A 387 28.64 17.90 -28.82
N ARG A 388 27.96 18.58 -27.88
CA ARG A 388 26.51 18.78 -27.94
C ARG A 388 26.12 19.65 -29.14
N VAL A 389 26.90 20.69 -29.48
CA VAL A 389 26.70 21.47 -30.72
C VAL A 389 26.92 20.60 -31.96
N ARG A 390 28.04 19.88 -32.05
CA ARG A 390 28.35 18.96 -33.15
C ARG A 390 27.23 17.91 -33.35
N PHE A 391 26.70 17.37 -32.27
CA PHE A 391 25.54 16.48 -32.31
C PHE A 391 24.28 17.18 -32.86
N LEU A 392 23.96 18.40 -32.41
CA LEU A 392 22.84 19.18 -32.96
C LEU A 392 23.00 19.43 -34.47
N THR A 393 24.22 19.73 -34.96
CA THR A 393 24.45 19.91 -36.41
C THR A 393 24.20 18.65 -37.22
N TRP A 394 24.47 17.49 -36.64
CA TRP A 394 24.22 16.20 -37.28
C TRP A 394 22.74 15.80 -37.21
N LEU A 395 22.03 16.13 -36.12
CA LEU A 395 20.62 15.81 -35.95
C LEU A 395 19.68 16.78 -36.67
N PHE A 396 20.13 18.01 -36.96
CA PHE A 396 19.41 19.00 -37.74
C PHE A 396 20.23 19.41 -38.97
N PRO A 397 20.43 18.51 -39.96
CA PRO A 397 21.14 18.85 -41.18
C PRO A 397 20.30 19.77 -42.07
N TYR A 398 20.97 20.64 -42.82
CA TYR A 398 20.34 21.61 -43.73
C TYR A 398 19.59 20.97 -44.93
N ASN A 399 19.69 19.65 -45.12
CA ASN A 399 19.28 18.93 -46.33
C ASN A 399 17.83 18.41 -46.34
N GLY A 400 16.99 18.77 -45.36
CA GLY A 400 15.57 18.41 -45.34
C GLY A 400 15.18 17.26 -44.40
N TYR A 401 16.14 16.52 -43.86
CA TYR A 401 15.89 15.34 -43.02
C TYR A 401 16.22 15.63 -41.55
N TRP A 402 15.21 15.84 -40.72
CA TRP A 402 15.34 16.16 -39.29
C TRP A 402 14.22 15.50 -38.47
N PRO A 403 14.39 15.32 -37.15
CA PRO A 403 13.34 14.76 -36.30
C PRO A 403 12.20 15.77 -36.11
N ILE A 404 11.07 15.47 -36.75
CA ILE A 404 9.84 16.30 -36.82
C ILE A 404 9.28 16.66 -35.44
N GLU A 405 9.35 15.75 -34.45
CA GLU A 405 8.82 15.97 -33.10
C GLU A 405 9.79 16.75 -32.20
N LEU A 406 11.09 16.52 -32.35
CA LEU A 406 12.10 17.17 -31.52
C LEU A 406 12.37 18.60 -31.97
N ARG A 407 12.48 18.85 -33.29
CA ARG A 407 12.80 20.18 -33.85
C ARG A 407 11.93 21.33 -33.28
N PRO A 408 10.58 21.25 -33.27
CA PRO A 408 9.74 22.33 -32.75
C PRO A 408 9.85 22.49 -31.23
N LYS A 409 10.20 21.45 -30.48
CA LYS A 409 10.42 21.52 -29.02
C LYS A 409 11.76 22.19 -28.70
N VAL A 410 12.81 21.84 -29.43
CA VAL A 410 14.15 22.45 -29.32
C VAL A 410 14.14 23.92 -29.74
N ASN A 411 13.45 24.29 -30.82
CA ASN A 411 13.27 25.71 -31.19
C ASN A 411 12.58 26.50 -30.06
N ARG A 412 11.41 26.03 -29.59
CA ARG A 412 10.65 26.67 -28.48
C ARG A 412 11.41 26.71 -27.16
N MET A 413 12.39 25.82 -26.96
CA MET A 413 13.29 25.86 -25.82
C MET A 413 14.34 26.96 -26.00
N PHE A 414 15.06 26.99 -27.12
CA PHE A 414 16.08 28.01 -27.37
C PHE A 414 15.51 29.44 -27.47
N GLU A 415 14.28 29.62 -27.95
CA GLU A 415 13.54 30.90 -27.90
C GLU A 415 13.44 31.48 -26.46
N LYS A 416 13.49 30.64 -25.43
CA LYS A 416 13.46 31.05 -24.01
C LYS A 416 14.86 31.22 -23.39
N HIS A 417 15.91 30.75 -24.06
CA HIS A 417 17.30 30.70 -23.57
C HIS A 417 18.26 31.33 -24.60
N PRO A 418 18.17 32.66 -24.85
CA PRO A 418 18.97 33.35 -25.86
C PRO A 418 20.48 33.36 -25.55
N ASP A 419 20.85 33.26 -24.28
CA ASP A 419 22.23 33.06 -23.83
C ASP A 419 22.84 31.76 -24.39
N LYS A 420 22.04 30.69 -24.47
CA LYS A 420 22.45 29.43 -25.09
C LYS A 420 22.59 29.54 -26.60
N ILE A 421 21.73 30.31 -27.27
CA ILE A 421 21.85 30.59 -28.71
C ILE A 421 23.20 31.24 -29.03
N GLU A 422 23.56 32.31 -28.31
CA GLU A 422 24.83 33.01 -28.54
C GLU A 422 26.05 32.13 -28.28
N LEU A 423 26.00 31.29 -27.24
CA LEU A 423 27.05 30.31 -26.96
C LEU A 423 27.15 29.22 -28.06
N ILE A 424 26.03 28.79 -28.65
CA ILE A 424 26.03 27.88 -29.80
C ILE A 424 26.66 28.56 -31.02
N LYS A 425 26.23 29.78 -31.39
CA LYS A 425 26.80 30.54 -32.52
C LYS A 425 28.32 30.71 -32.37
N LYS A 426 28.78 31.07 -31.17
CA LYS A 426 30.20 31.17 -30.84
C LYS A 426 30.94 29.85 -31.05
N LEU A 427 30.44 28.74 -30.50
CA LEU A 427 31.07 27.41 -30.62
C LEU A 427 31.06 26.87 -32.06
N ILE A 428 30.10 27.26 -32.89
CA ILE A 428 30.07 26.95 -34.32
C ILE A 428 31.27 27.61 -35.02
N ILE A 429 31.51 28.90 -34.77
CA ILE A 429 32.62 29.66 -35.35
C ILE A 429 33.97 29.17 -34.83
N GLU A 430 34.12 29.01 -33.50
CA GLU A 430 35.39 28.59 -32.86
C GLU A 430 35.86 27.18 -33.25
N HIS A 431 34.98 26.36 -33.83
CA HIS A 431 35.25 24.96 -34.15
C HIS A 431 34.90 24.55 -35.58
N GLU A 432 34.62 25.52 -36.46
CA GLU A 432 34.31 25.30 -37.88
C GLU A 432 33.20 24.25 -38.10
N LEU A 433 32.15 24.31 -37.27
CA LEU A 433 31.00 23.42 -37.36
C LEU A 433 29.98 23.94 -38.39
N ASN A 434 29.12 23.05 -38.88
CA ASN A 434 27.96 23.47 -39.67
C ASN A 434 26.95 24.23 -38.78
N VAL A 435 26.03 24.98 -39.39
CA VAL A 435 24.88 25.56 -38.65
C VAL A 435 23.78 24.49 -38.56
N PRO A 436 23.26 24.15 -37.36
CA PRO A 436 22.09 23.27 -37.23
C PRO A 436 20.86 23.94 -37.84
N ASP A 437 19.99 23.16 -38.51
CA ASP A 437 18.75 23.69 -39.07
C ASP A 437 17.66 23.93 -37.99
N LEU A 438 17.94 24.85 -37.08
CA LEU A 438 17.05 25.34 -36.05
C LEU A 438 16.66 26.79 -36.37
N ALA A 439 15.39 27.13 -36.22
CA ALA A 439 14.86 28.43 -36.64
C ALA A 439 15.53 29.59 -35.88
N CYS A 440 15.89 29.36 -34.62
CA CYS A 440 16.62 30.28 -33.75
C CYS A 440 18.12 30.45 -34.08
N LEU A 441 18.68 29.63 -34.99
CA LEU A 441 20.09 29.67 -35.41
C LEU A 441 20.28 30.07 -36.87
N ARG A 442 19.19 30.25 -37.63
CA ARG A 442 19.23 30.91 -38.93
C ARG A 442 19.35 32.41 -38.68
N ASP A 443 20.44 33.02 -39.15
CA ASP A 443 20.47 34.46 -39.35
C ASP A 443 19.59 34.80 -40.59
N ASP A 444 18.86 35.92 -40.53
CA ASP A 444 18.01 36.42 -41.62
C ASP A 444 18.82 36.92 -42.83
#